data_AF-A0A6P0TPD4-F1
#
_entry.id   AF-A0A6P0TPD4-F1
#
_cell.length_a   1.000
_cell.length_b   1.000
_cell.length_c   1.000
_cell.angle_alpha   90.00
_cell.angle_beta   90.00
_cell.angle_gamma   90.00
#
_symmetry.space_group_name_H-M   'P 1'
#
loop_
_entity.id
_entity.type
_entity.pdbx_description
1 polymer ?
#
loop_
_entity_poly.entity_id
_entity_poly.type
_entity_poly.pdbx_seq_one_letter_code
_entity_poly.pdbx_strand_id
1 'polypeptide(L)'
;TKVGILRELELAEGHKHYEINSPNHHKHHHLVCLQCHKTFEFNDDSIMKVSQKQAQKEGVEMLDCQLTVHAVCIEALRKGWPALVPTSWSCPRTHLVQDGRNN
;
A
#
# COMPACT_ATOMS: atom_id res chain seq x y z
N THR A 1 -6.46 18.51 22.56
CA THR A 1 -5.30 17.60 22.40
C THR A 1 -5.00 17.51 20.92
N LYS A 2 -3.90 18.11 20.45
CA LYS A 2 -3.50 18.11 19.03
C LYS A 2 -3.05 16.69 18.66
N VAL A 3 -3.76 16.04 17.74
CA VAL A 3 -3.39 14.72 17.20
C VAL A 3 -3.16 14.88 15.70
N GLY A 4 -2.09 14.24 15.20
CA GLY A 4 -1.39 14.54 13.96
C GLY A 4 -2.27 14.82 12.75
N ILE A 5 -2.17 16.03 12.21
CA ILE A 5 -2.93 16.53 11.05
C ILE A 5 -2.52 15.80 9.75
N LEU A 6 -1.35 15.15 9.77
CA LEU A 6 -0.67 14.59 8.62
C LEU A 6 -0.30 13.13 8.89
N ARG A 7 -0.76 12.23 8.01
CA ARG A 7 -0.30 10.85 7.90
C ARG A 7 0.75 10.77 6.80
N GLU A 8 1.91 10.18 7.12
CA GLU A 8 2.94 9.90 6.13
C GLU A 8 2.66 8.54 5.47
N LEU A 9 2.46 8.53 4.16
CA LEU A 9 2.44 7.33 3.31
C LEU A 9 3.80 7.20 2.62
N GLU A 10 4.46 6.07 2.83
CA GLU A 10 5.54 5.64 1.93
C GLU A 10 4.93 4.94 0.71
N LEU A 11 4.66 5.74 -0.33
CA LEU A 11 4.33 5.22 -1.65
C LEU A 11 5.61 5.18 -2.48
N ALA A 12 5.86 4.00 -3.05
CA ALA A 12 6.83 3.50 -4.06
C ALA A 12 7.89 4.38 -4.75
N GLU A 13 7.88 5.71 -4.64
CA GLU A 13 8.66 6.65 -5.44
C GLU A 13 9.72 7.42 -4.63
N GLY A 14 9.92 7.10 -3.35
CA GLY A 14 10.88 7.82 -2.49
C GLY A 14 10.41 9.23 -2.10
N HIS A 15 9.14 9.57 -2.36
CA HIS A 15 8.49 10.78 -1.88
C HIS A 15 7.56 10.46 -0.71
N LYS A 16 7.55 11.35 0.29
CA LYS A 16 6.62 11.28 1.41
C LYS A 16 5.27 11.83 0.96
N HIS A 17 4.26 10.96 0.90
CA HIS A 17 2.89 11.38 0.65
C HIS A 17 2.23 11.69 1.98
N TYR A 18 1.42 12.74 1.98
CA TYR A 18 0.89 13.35 3.19
C TYR A 18 -0.63 13.41 3.06
N GLU A 19 -1.33 12.58 3.84
CA GLU A 19 -2.79 12.55 3.85
C GLU A 19 -3.34 13.27 5.08
N ILE A 20 -4.47 13.96 4.89
CA ILE A 20 -5.16 14.67 5.97
C ILE A 20 -5.86 13.63 6.86
N ASN A 21 -5.53 13.67 8.14
CA ASN A 21 -6.12 12.84 9.18
C ASN A 21 -7.54 13.33 9.53
N SER A 22 -8.50 13.09 8.62
CA SER A 22 -9.91 13.43 8.81
C SER A 22 -10.71 12.17 9.17
N PRO A 23 -11.64 12.22 10.14
CA PRO A 23 -12.43 11.07 10.60
C PRO A 23 -13.13 10.26 9.49
N ASN A 24 -13.41 10.90 8.35
CA ASN A 24 -14.07 10.27 7.20
C ASN A 24 -13.10 9.71 6.14
N HIS A 25 -11.80 9.98 6.25
CA HIS A 25 -10.78 9.54 5.29
C HIS A 25 -10.17 8.16 5.63
N HIS A 26 -10.37 7.65 6.85
CA HIS A 26 -9.69 6.44 7.36
C HIS A 26 -10.19 5.08 6.84
N LYS A 27 -11.04 5.06 5.80
CA LYS A 27 -11.71 3.82 5.41
C LYS A 27 -11.38 3.34 4.00
N HIS A 28 -10.33 3.89 3.40
CA HIS A 28 -9.92 3.48 2.07
C HIS A 28 -8.54 2.82 2.08
N HIS A 29 -8.36 2.00 1.06
CA HIS A 29 -7.20 1.20 0.76
C HIS A 29 -6.71 1.60 -0.64
N HIS A 30 -5.49 1.23 -0.97
CA HIS A 30 -4.84 1.66 -2.20
C HIS A 30 -4.53 0.49 -3.12
N LEU A 31 -4.78 0.66 -4.41
CA LEU A 31 -4.17 -0.09 -5.49
C LEU A 31 -3.19 0.83 -6.20
N VAL A 32 -1.93 0.43 -6.32
CA VAL A 32 -0.88 1.25 -6.94
C VAL A 32 -0.30 0.49 -8.12
N CYS A 33 -0.40 1.09 -9.32
CA CYS A 33 0.19 0.52 -10.52
C CYS A 33 1.71 0.69 -10.51
N LEU A 34 2.48 -0.40 -10.60
CA LEU A 34 3.94 -0.35 -10.63
C LEU A 34 4.52 0.28 -11.89
N GLN A 35 3.75 0.33 -12.98
CA GLN A 35 4.26 0.82 -14.27
C GLN A 35 3.89 2.28 -14.54
N CYS A 36 2.68 2.70 -14.20
CA CYS A 36 2.22 4.08 -14.44
C CYS A 36 2.02 4.89 -13.16
N HIS A 37 2.26 4.30 -11.99
CA HIS A 37 2.13 4.93 -10.69
C HIS A 37 0.74 5.46 -10.33
N LYS A 38 -0.26 5.16 -11.16
CA LYS A 38 -1.65 5.51 -10.88
C LYS A 38 -2.13 4.77 -9.62
N THR A 39 -2.66 5.56 -8.68
CA THR A 39 -3.28 5.08 -7.45
C THR A 39 -4.80 5.05 -7.61
N PHE A 40 -5.41 3.98 -7.12
CA PHE A 40 -6.86 3.82 -7.04
C PHE A 40 -7.24 3.60 -5.58
N GLU A 41 -8.18 4.38 -5.09
CA GLU A 41 -8.75 4.23 -3.74
C GLU A 41 -9.93 3.25 -3.77
N PHE A 42 -10.05 2.40 -2.76
CA PHE A 42 -11.19 1.50 -2.60
C PHE A 42 -11.51 1.24 -1.12
N ASN A 43 -12.76 0.89 -0.83
CA ASN A 43 -13.20 0.54 0.53
C ASN A 43 -13.69 -0.91 0.53
N ASP A 44 -13.28 -1.70 1.52
CA ASP A 44 -13.75 -3.07 1.69
C ASP A 44 -13.88 -3.45 3.17
N ASP A 45 -15.12 -3.61 3.63
CA ASP A 45 -15.43 -3.99 5.01
C ASP A 45 -14.86 -5.36 5.41
N SER A 46 -14.62 -6.25 4.46
CA SER A 46 -14.04 -7.57 4.74
C SER A 46 -12.60 -7.45 5.24
N ILE A 47 -11.82 -6.49 4.71
CA ILE A 47 -10.45 -6.20 5.17
C ILE A 47 -10.48 -5.74 6.62
N MET A 48 -11.35 -4.78 6.94
CA MET A 48 -11.52 -4.29 8.32
C MET A 48 -11.91 -5.41 9.28
N LYS A 49 -12.83 -6.29 8.89
CA LYS A 49 -13.27 -7.44 9.71
C LYS A 49 -12.14 -8.44 9.95
N VAL A 50 -11.33 -8.74 8.92
CA VAL A 50 -10.19 -9.65 9.06
C VAL A 50 -9.14 -9.05 9.98
N SER A 51 -8.80 -7.77 9.79
CA SER A 51 -7.81 -7.08 10.62
C SER A 51 -8.25 -6.97 12.08
N GLN A 52 -9.53 -6.69 12.33
CA GLN A 52 -10.06 -6.65 13.69
C GLN A 52 -10.02 -8.03 14.35
N LYS A 53 -10.39 -9.09 13.63
CA LYS A 53 -10.26 -10.47 14.12
C LYS A 53 -8.82 -10.83 14.44
N GLN A 54 -7.86 -10.38 13.62
CA GLN A 54 -6.45 -10.65 13.87
C GLN A 54 -5.96 -9.92 15.13
N ALA A 55 -6.29 -8.64 15.29
CA ALA A 55 -5.93 -7.87 16.49
C ALA A 55 -6.50 -8.52 17.78
N GLN A 56 -7.75 -8.97 17.73
CA GLN A 56 -8.38 -9.70 18.84
C GLN A 56 -7.65 -11.00 19.18
N LYS A 57 -7.22 -11.77 18.17
CA LYS A 57 -6.47 -13.02 18.39
C LYS A 57 -5.12 -12.77 19.07
N GLU A 58 -4.44 -11.67 18.72
CA GLU A 58 -3.16 -11.29 19.33
C GLU A 58 -3.33 -10.55 20.68
N GLY A 59 -4.56 -10.28 21.11
CA GLY A 59 -4.85 -9.58 22.37
C GLY A 59 -4.49 -8.09 22.34
N VAL A 60 -4.50 -7.46 21.16
CA VAL A 60 -4.17 -6.04 20.99
C VAL A 60 -5.36 -5.24 20.44
N GLU A 61 -5.37 -3.93 20.70
CA GLU A 61 -6.38 -3.01 20.18
C GLU A 61 -6.01 -2.52 18.76
N MET A 62 -6.95 -2.63 17.83
CA MET A 62 -6.75 -2.14 16.46
C MET A 62 -6.99 -0.63 16.41
N LEU A 63 -5.93 0.14 16.16
CA LEU A 63 -6.01 1.60 16.02
C LEU A 63 -6.31 2.05 14.59
N ASP A 64 -5.82 1.33 13.59
CA ASP A 64 -5.99 1.63 12.17
C ASP A 64 -5.79 0.37 11.31
N CYS A 65 -6.32 0.38 10.10
CA CYS A 65 -6.06 -0.65 9.10
C CYS A 65 -5.98 -0.03 7.70
N GLN A 66 -4.81 -0.17 7.06
CA GLN A 66 -4.58 0.27 5.69
C GLN A 66 -3.97 -0.87 4.88
N LEU A 67 -4.60 -1.20 3.76
CA LEU A 67 -4.04 -2.11 2.76
C LEU A 67 -3.55 -1.32 1.55
N THR A 68 -2.33 -1.61 1.08
CA THR A 68 -1.83 -1.15 -0.21
C THR A 68 -1.45 -2.36 -1.07
N VAL A 69 -2.12 -2.51 -2.20
CA VAL A 69 -1.90 -3.57 -3.17
C VAL A 69 -1.11 -3.02 -4.35
N HIS A 70 0.02 -3.64 -4.66
CA HIS A 70 0.86 -3.26 -5.79
C HIS A 70 0.56 -4.16 -6.99
N ALA A 71 0.10 -3.53 -8.07
CA ALA A 71 -0.44 -4.23 -9.22
C ALA A 71 0.02 -3.60 -10.55
N VAL A 72 -0.46 -4.12 -11.67
CA VAL A 72 -0.30 -3.49 -12.99
C VAL A 72 -1.69 -3.24 -13.56
N CYS A 73 -2.00 -1.98 -13.87
CA CYS A 73 -3.31 -1.61 -14.37
C CYS A 73 -3.49 -2.01 -15.84
N ILE A 74 -4.75 -2.08 -16.30
CA ILE A 74 -5.07 -2.46 -17.68
C ILE A 74 -4.47 -1.51 -18.72
N GLU A 75 -4.31 -0.22 -18.39
CA GLU A 75 -3.66 0.74 -19.27
C GLU A 75 -2.18 0.41 -19.51
N ALA A 76 -1.47 -0.04 -18.46
CA ALA A 76 -0.08 -0.46 -18.56
C ALA A 76 0.06 -1.76 -19.38
N LEU A 77 -0.87 -2.70 -19.20
CA LEU A 77 -0.93 -3.92 -20.03
C LEU A 77 -1.12 -3.56 -21.52
N ARG A 78 -2.05 -2.65 -21.82
CA ARG A 78 -2.27 -2.16 -23.20
C ARG A 78 -1.07 -1.44 -23.80
N LYS A 79 -0.25 -0.79 -22.96
CA LYS A 79 1.01 -0.16 -23.36
C LYS A 79 2.15 -1.17 -23.60
N GLY A 80 1.91 -2.47 -23.45
CA GLY A 80 2.88 -3.53 -23.73
C GLY A 80 3.60 -4.06 -22.49
N TRP A 81 3.12 -3.81 -21.28
CA TRP A 81 3.60 -4.57 -20.12
C TRP A 81 3.16 -6.04 -20.20
N PRO A 82 4.02 -7.04 -19.90
CA PRO A 82 5.41 -6.95 -19.47
C PRO A 82 6.43 -7.06 -20.62
N ALA A 83 6.04 -7.01 -21.90
CA ALA A 83 7.00 -7.07 -23.00
C ALA A 83 8.05 -5.95 -22.96
N LEU A 84 7.77 -4.85 -22.25
CA LEU A 84 8.70 -3.76 -21.97
C LEU A 84 9.73 -4.05 -20.86
N VAL A 85 9.56 -5.11 -20.06
CA VAL A 85 10.55 -5.47 -19.04
C VAL A 85 11.54 -6.53 -19.52
N PRO A 86 12.84 -6.39 -19.17
CA PRO A 86 13.81 -7.44 -19.41
C PRO A 86 13.39 -8.77 -18.77
N THR A 87 13.81 -9.90 -19.35
CA THR A 87 13.60 -11.24 -18.76
C THR A 87 14.26 -11.41 -17.39
N SER A 88 15.27 -10.59 -17.09
CA SER A 88 15.93 -10.51 -15.78
C SER A 88 15.24 -9.56 -14.79
N TRP A 89 14.10 -8.98 -15.16
CA TRP A 89 13.39 -8.06 -14.27
C TRP A 89 12.84 -8.81 -13.06
N SER A 90 13.22 -8.31 -11.90
CA SER A 90 12.64 -8.68 -10.61
C SER A 90 11.95 -7.45 -10.03
N CYS A 91 10.88 -7.65 -9.26
CA CYS A 91 10.24 -6.55 -8.56
C CYS A 91 11.29 -5.82 -7.68
N PRO A 92 11.46 -4.50 -7.79
CA PRO A 92 12.41 -3.77 -6.94
C PRO A 92 12.15 -3.96 -5.44
N ARG A 93 10.89 -4.23 -5.05
CA ARG A 93 10.50 -4.45 -3.65
C ARG A 93 10.84 -5.82 -3.10
N THR A 94 11.07 -6.82 -3.95
CA THR A 94 11.53 -8.14 -3.46
C THR A 94 12.94 -8.05 -2.86
N HIS A 95 13.75 -7.06 -3.25
CA HIS A 95 15.10 -6.85 -2.73
C HIS A 95 15.13 -6.08 -1.41
N LEU A 96 14.13 -5.23 -1.14
CA LEU A 96 14.05 -4.47 0.13
C LEU A 96 13.83 -5.36 1.37
N VAL A 97 13.40 -6.62 1.19
CA VAL A 97 13.20 -7.56 2.30
C VAL A 97 14.51 -8.26 2.70
N GLN A 98 15.54 -8.26 1.84
CA GLN A 98 16.79 -9.01 2.09
C GLN A 98 17.86 -8.21 2.84
N ASP A 99 17.81 -6.88 2.84
CA ASP A 99 18.81 -6.04 3.54
C ASP A 99 18.53 -5.84 5.06
N GLY A 100 17.49 -6.48 5.61
CA GLY A 100 17.14 -6.41 7.04
C GLY A 100 17.60 -7.59 7.90
N ARG A 101 18.30 -8.58 7.32
CA ARG A 101 18.87 -9.72 8.07
C ARG A 101 20.33 -9.92 7.67
N ASN A 102 21.20 -9.04 8.14
CA ASN A 102 22.61 -9.37 8.42
C ASN A 102 23.23 -8.23 9.24
N ASN A 103 23.01 -8.25 10.54
CA ASN A 103 24.01 -8.27 11.62
C ASN A 103 23.33 -7.94 12.95
#